data_AF-A0A803LIC9-F1
#
_entry.id   AF-A0A803LIC9-F1
#
_cell.length_a   1.000
_cell.length_b   1.000
_cell.length_c   1.000
_cell.angle_alpha   90.00
_cell.angle_beta   90.00
_cell.angle_gamma   90.00
#
_symmetry.space_group_name_H-M   'P 1'
#
loop_
_entity.id
_entity.type
_entity.pdbx_description
1 polymer ?
#
loop_
_entity_poly.entity_id
_entity_poly.type
_entity_poly.pdbx_seq_one_letter_code
_entity_poly.pdbx_strand_id
1 'polypeptide(L)'
;MYMRDPSKMIKSMQQRREAVNVFGTVSKQADNTIEEGIIEGDPELLDDSEFYQQLLKEFFETIDPSSSESAFYALKRLQTKKRKVVDRRASKSRKIRYHVHEKIANFMAPEPTNLSPMAPKLFENLFGLKTHKPTSAA
;
A
#
# COMPACT_ATOMS: atom_id res chain seq x y z
N MET A 1 29.83 -18.62 5.87
CA MET A 1 30.39 -17.30 6.28
C MET A 1 29.37 -16.38 6.97
N TYR A 2 28.06 -16.65 6.92
CA TYR A 2 27.02 -15.77 7.48
C TYR A 2 26.83 -15.82 9.01
N MET A 3 27.10 -16.96 9.67
CA MET A 3 26.92 -17.11 11.13
C MET A 3 28.15 -16.71 11.98
N ARG A 4 29.16 -16.09 11.36
CA ARG A 4 30.44 -15.81 12.03
C ARG A 4 30.34 -14.65 13.04
N ASP A 5 29.27 -13.86 12.97
CA ASP A 5 28.99 -12.72 13.85
C ASP A 5 27.46 -12.58 14.09
N PRO A 6 26.94 -13.08 15.23
CA PRO A 6 25.49 -13.09 15.50
C PRO A 6 24.91 -11.69 15.67
N SER A 7 25.70 -10.73 16.16
CA SER A 7 25.25 -9.36 16.34
C SER A 7 24.97 -8.67 15.00
N LYS A 8 25.82 -8.93 13.99
CA LYS A 8 25.57 -8.42 12.63
C LYS A 8 24.35 -9.05 11.98
N MET A 9 24.15 -10.34 12.20
CA MET A 9 22.98 -11.06 11.69
C MET A 9 21.68 -10.49 12.25
N ILE A 10 21.59 -10.32 13.58
CA ILE A 10 20.40 -9.76 14.23
C ILE A 10 20.11 -8.35 13.70
N LYS A 11 21.13 -7.50 13.57
CA LYS A 11 20.98 -6.15 13.01
C LYS A 11 20.50 -6.16 11.56
N SER A 12 20.85 -7.17 10.78
CA SER A 12 20.36 -7.31 9.39
C SER A 12 18.91 -7.79 9.29
N MET A 13 18.40 -8.48 10.32
CA MET A 13 17.01 -8.96 10.38
C MET A 13 16.04 -7.87 10.85
N GLN A 14 16.53 -6.85 11.57
CA GLN A 14 15.68 -5.77 12.07
C GLN A 14 15.13 -4.92 10.92
N GLN A 15 13.81 -4.81 10.86
CA GLN A 15 13.12 -3.95 9.90
C GLN A 15 12.86 -2.57 10.49
N ARG A 16 12.70 -1.57 9.62
CA ARG A 16 12.27 -0.24 10.05
C ARG A 16 10.76 -0.25 10.23
N ARG A 17 10.28 0.44 11.27
CA ARG A 17 8.86 0.82 11.32
C ARG A 17 8.58 1.79 10.19
N GLU A 18 7.67 1.41 9.29
CA GLU A 18 7.13 2.33 8.30
C GLU A 18 6.44 3.51 9.00
N ALA A 19 6.37 4.66 8.35
CA ALA A 19 5.81 5.91 8.88
C ALA A 19 4.27 5.90 9.02
N VAL A 20 3.71 4.79 9.52
CA VAL A 20 2.29 4.62 9.81
C VAL A 20 2.13 4.68 11.32
N ASN A 21 1.38 5.68 11.80
CA ASN A 21 1.09 5.83 13.22
C ASN A 21 0.27 4.63 13.71
N VAL A 22 0.91 3.73 14.46
CA VAL A 22 0.24 2.61 15.13
C VAL A 22 -0.49 3.18 16.35
N PHE A 23 -1.81 3.02 16.36
CA PHE A 23 -2.68 3.48 17.44
C PHE A 23 -2.27 2.81 18.77
N GLY A 24 -1.91 3.61 19.78
CA GLY A 24 -1.46 3.13 21.10
C GLY A 24 0.05 3.24 21.37
N THR A 25 0.88 3.64 20.39
CA THR A 25 2.30 3.92 20.63
C THR A 25 2.49 5.35 21.13
N VAL A 26 2.93 5.51 22.38
CA VAL A 26 3.26 6.83 22.95
C VAL A 26 4.59 7.26 22.32
N SER A 27 4.54 8.18 21.35
CA SER A 27 5.73 8.79 20.77
C SER A 27 6.51 9.48 21.89
N LYS A 28 7.63 8.89 22.32
CA LYS A 28 8.65 9.63 23.07
C LYS A 28 9.22 10.65 22.10
N GLN A 29 8.97 11.93 22.38
CA GLN A 29 9.65 13.05 21.75
C GLN A 29 11.16 12.82 21.87
N ALA A 30 11.85 12.69 20.74
CA ALA A 30 13.30 12.71 20.67
C ALA A 30 13.69 14.04 20.02
N ASP A 31 14.44 14.84 20.76
CA ASP A 31 15.13 16.04 20.29
C ASP A 31 15.99 15.71 19.07
N ASN A 32 15.97 16.63 18.10
CA ASN A 32 16.79 16.57 16.91
C ASN A 32 18.25 16.94 17.26
N THR A 33 19.09 15.94 17.49
CA THR A 33 20.54 16.05 17.28
C THR A 33 20.96 15.01 16.26
N ILE A 34 21.55 15.49 15.17
CA ILE A 34 22.08 14.70 14.07
C ILE A 34 23.34 13.99 14.57
N GLU A 35 23.28 12.67 14.70
CA GLU A 35 24.44 11.81 14.94
C GLU A 35 24.53 10.85 13.75
N GLU A 36 25.56 11.02 12.91
CA GLU A 36 25.89 10.11 11.82
C GLU A 36 26.33 8.76 12.40
N GLY A 37 25.56 7.70 12.13
CA GLY A 37 26.02 6.31 12.33
C GLY A 37 25.04 5.44 13.11
N ILE A 38 24.65 4.34 12.47
CA ILE A 38 23.77 3.27 13.00
C ILE A 38 22.28 3.60 12.86
N ILE A 39 21.75 3.38 11.66
CA ILE A 39 20.30 3.22 11.43
C ILE A 39 19.92 1.86 12.05
N GLU A 40 19.70 1.83 13.36
CA GLU A 40 19.28 0.64 14.10
C GLU A 40 17.79 0.40 13.79
N GLY A 41 17.48 -0.77 13.20
CA GLY A 41 16.09 -1.15 12.96
C GLY A 41 15.34 -1.34 14.28
N ASP A 42 14.01 -1.43 14.21
CA ASP A 42 13.22 -1.65 15.42
C ASP A 42 13.51 -3.05 16.01
N PRO A 43 13.95 -3.15 17.28
CA PRO A 43 14.26 -4.44 17.88
C PRO A 43 13.04 -5.37 18.01
N GLU A 44 11.81 -4.82 17.96
CA GLU A 44 10.57 -5.61 18.03
C GLU A 44 10.12 -6.14 16.65
N LEU A 45 10.64 -5.58 15.55
CA LEU A 45 10.23 -5.94 14.18
C LEU A 45 11.38 -6.64 13.45
N LEU A 46 11.31 -7.98 13.39
CA LEU A 46 12.34 -8.84 12.81
C LEU A 46 11.82 -9.59 11.59
N ASP A 47 12.58 -9.59 10.49
CA ASP A 47 12.40 -10.46 9.33
C ASP A 47 13.51 -11.52 9.31
N ASP A 48 13.21 -12.69 9.87
CA ASP A 48 14.13 -13.81 10.03
C ASP A 48 14.07 -14.82 8.88
N SER A 49 13.40 -14.47 7.78
CA SER A 49 13.11 -15.37 6.66
C SER A 49 14.36 -16.05 6.09
N GLU A 50 15.46 -15.30 5.94
CA GLU A 50 16.73 -15.83 5.41
C GLU A 50 17.42 -16.77 6.41
N PHE A 51 17.40 -16.41 7.70
CA PHE A 51 17.96 -17.22 8.77
C PHE A 51 17.21 -18.56 8.92
N TYR A 52 15.88 -18.50 8.94
CA TYR A 52 15.03 -19.69 8.98
C TYR A 52 15.24 -20.61 7.78
N GLN A 53 15.38 -20.06 6.57
CA GLN A 53 15.70 -20.82 5.37
C GLN A 53 17.05 -21.54 5.47
N GLN A 54 18.05 -20.89 6.06
CA GLN A 54 19.36 -21.49 6.25
C GLN A 54 19.34 -22.62 7.29
N LEU A 55 18.63 -22.45 8.41
CA LEU A 55 18.42 -23.51 9.40
C LEU A 55 17.70 -24.71 8.80
N LEU A 56 16.65 -24.47 8.00
CA LEU A 56 15.97 -25.54 7.28
C LEU A 56 16.90 -26.27 6.30
N LYS A 57 17.75 -25.52 5.58
CA LYS A 57 18.71 -26.12 4.65
C LYS A 57 19.69 -27.03 5.39
N GLU A 58 20.28 -26.56 6.49
CA GLU A 58 21.19 -27.34 7.33
C GLU A 58 20.50 -28.58 7.92
N PHE A 59 19.26 -28.43 8.37
CA PHE A 59 18.44 -29.55 8.86
C PHE A 59 18.20 -30.62 7.78
N PHE A 60 17.84 -30.23 6.57
CA PHE A 60 17.65 -31.21 5.48
C PHE A 60 18.96 -31.86 5.04
N GLU A 61 20.07 -31.10 5.03
CA GLU A 61 21.41 -31.61 4.71
C GLU A 61 21.91 -32.63 5.74
N THR A 62 21.50 -32.52 7.01
CA THR A 62 21.83 -33.49 8.07
C THR A 62 20.94 -34.75 8.07
N ILE A 63 19.70 -34.67 7.59
CA ILE A 63 18.77 -35.81 7.57
C ILE A 63 19.02 -36.74 6.39
N ASP A 64 19.15 -36.18 5.18
CA ASP A 64 19.43 -36.95 3.97
C ASP A 64 19.99 -36.02 2.88
N PRO A 65 21.28 -36.15 2.52
CA PRO A 65 21.91 -35.33 1.48
C PRO A 65 21.15 -35.37 0.14
N SER A 66 20.43 -36.46 -0.15
CA SER A 66 19.67 -36.64 -1.40
C SER A 66 18.30 -35.95 -1.40
N SER A 67 17.75 -35.63 -0.22
CA SER A 67 16.42 -35.03 -0.05
C SER A 67 16.42 -33.49 -0.15
N SER A 68 17.60 -32.88 -0.03
CA SER A 68 17.85 -31.43 -0.05
C SER A 68 17.25 -30.70 -1.26
N GLU A 69 17.34 -31.30 -2.45
CA GLU A 69 16.82 -30.74 -3.70
C GLU A 69 15.28 -30.60 -3.65
N SER A 70 14.59 -31.62 -3.16
CA SER A 70 13.12 -31.66 -3.12
C SER A 70 12.52 -30.64 -2.14
N ALA A 71 13.14 -30.51 -0.97
CA ALA A 71 12.77 -29.53 0.04
C ALA A 71 13.03 -28.09 -0.44
N PHE A 72 14.15 -27.88 -1.13
CA PHE A 72 14.49 -26.60 -1.74
C PHE A 72 13.46 -26.17 -2.80
N TYR A 73 13.01 -27.09 -3.66
CA TYR A 73 11.94 -26.80 -4.62
C TYR A 73 10.60 -26.50 -3.95
N ALA A 74 10.25 -27.17 -2.85
CA ALA A 74 9.02 -26.89 -2.11
C ALA A 74 9.03 -25.46 -1.50
N LEU A 75 10.16 -25.05 -0.91
CA LEU A 75 10.36 -23.69 -0.38
C LEU A 75 10.26 -22.63 -1.48
N LYS A 76 10.90 -22.87 -2.63
CA LYS A 76 10.85 -21.95 -3.78
C LYS A 76 9.43 -21.80 -4.36
N ARG A 77 8.59 -22.83 -4.25
CA ARG A 77 7.17 -22.75 -4.66
C ARG A 77 6.30 -21.98 -3.67
N LEU A 78 6.67 -21.97 -2.39
CA LEU A 78 5.96 -21.20 -1.35
C LEU A 78 6.22 -19.68 -1.46
N GLN A 79 7.31 -19.27 -2.12
CA GLN A 79 7.58 -17.86 -2.34
C GLN A 79 6.47 -17.22 -3.19
N THR A 80 5.79 -16.22 -2.59
CA THR A 80 4.72 -15.50 -3.27
C THR A 80 5.30 -14.73 -4.45
N LYS A 81 4.89 -15.10 -5.67
CA LYS A 81 5.30 -14.38 -6.87
C LYS A 81 4.78 -12.95 -6.79
N LYS A 82 5.68 -11.96 -6.80
CA LYS A 82 5.31 -10.54 -6.90
C LYS A 82 4.48 -10.35 -8.17
N ARG A 83 3.17 -10.13 -7.99
CA ARG A 83 2.26 -9.83 -9.09
C ARG A 83 2.37 -8.34 -9.42
N LYS A 84 2.27 -8.00 -10.71
CA LYS A 84 2.17 -6.60 -11.12
C LYS A 84 0.97 -5.98 -10.41
N VAL A 85 1.14 -4.78 -9.89
CA VAL A 85 0.03 -3.98 -9.36
C VAL A 85 -0.84 -3.59 -10.55
N VAL A 86 -2.02 -4.19 -10.64
CA VAL A 86 -3.00 -3.93 -11.70
C VAL A 86 -4.18 -3.20 -11.09
N ASP A 87 -4.68 -2.18 -11.77
CA ASP A 87 -5.95 -1.53 -11.44
C ASP A 87 -7.09 -2.55 -11.57
N ARG A 88 -7.40 -3.25 -10.48
CA ARG A 88 -8.45 -4.28 -10.43
C ARG A 88 -9.82 -3.71 -10.82
N ARG A 89 -10.01 -2.40 -10.60
CA ARG A 89 -11.24 -1.65 -10.85
C ARG A 89 -11.38 -1.20 -12.30
N ALA A 90 -10.31 -1.27 -13.10
CA ALA A 90 -10.35 -1.02 -14.54
C ALA A 90 -10.97 -2.18 -15.34
N SER A 91 -11.15 -3.36 -14.74
CA SER A 91 -11.75 -4.51 -15.45
C SER A 91 -13.27 -4.40 -15.61
N LYS A 92 -13.78 -4.82 -16.77
CA LYS A 92 -15.21 -4.93 -17.12
C LYS A 92 -16.00 -3.63 -16.92
N SER A 93 -15.49 -2.51 -17.45
CA SER A 93 -16.16 -1.19 -17.43
C SER A 93 -16.54 -0.65 -16.05
N ARG A 94 -15.92 -1.17 -14.97
CA ARG A 94 -16.11 -0.66 -13.60
C ARG A 94 -15.46 0.71 -13.36
N LYS A 95 -14.59 1.13 -14.28
CA LYS A 95 -14.00 2.47 -14.34
C LYS A 95 -14.69 3.25 -15.46
N ILE A 96 -15.20 4.45 -15.12
CA ILE A 96 -15.80 5.36 -16.10
C ILE A 96 -14.70 5.78 -17.08
N ARG A 97 -14.99 5.64 -18.37
CA ARG A 97 -14.11 6.04 -19.47
C ARG A 97 -14.85 7.06 -20.31
N TYR A 98 -14.25 8.24 -20.48
CA TYR A 98 -14.79 9.28 -21.33
C TYR A 98 -14.42 8.96 -22.78
N HIS A 99 -15.24 8.18 -23.45
CA HIS A 99 -15.13 7.88 -24.88
C HIS A 99 -16.45 8.28 -25.53
N VAL A 100 -16.37 8.93 -26.69
CA VAL A 100 -17.56 9.26 -27.47
C VAL A 100 -18.03 7.99 -28.18
N HIS A 101 -19.33 7.69 -28.06
CA HIS A 101 -19.96 6.56 -28.73
C HIS A 101 -20.86 7.08 -29.85
N GLU A 102 -20.44 6.92 -31.10
CA GLU A 102 -21.13 7.47 -32.29
C GLU A 102 -22.62 7.13 -32.36
N LYS A 103 -23.02 5.92 -31.95
CA LYS A 103 -24.41 5.46 -32.01
C LYS A 103 -25.37 6.20 -31.06
N ILE A 104 -24.85 6.78 -29.97
CA ILE A 104 -25.65 7.52 -28.99
C ILE A 104 -25.40 9.02 -29.06
N ALA A 105 -24.43 9.46 -29.87
CA ALA A 105 -24.25 10.86 -30.19
C ALA A 105 -25.51 11.37 -30.90
N ASN A 106 -26.03 12.52 -30.48
CA ASN A 106 -27.25 13.12 -31.02
C ASN A 106 -28.51 12.21 -30.98
N PHE A 107 -28.58 11.26 -30.04
CA PHE A 107 -29.72 10.34 -29.94
C PHE A 107 -31.05 11.05 -29.65
N MET A 108 -31.03 12.16 -28.92
CA MET A 108 -32.19 12.99 -28.62
C MET A 108 -31.82 14.48 -28.72
N ALA A 109 -32.75 15.30 -29.17
CA ALA A 109 -32.62 16.74 -29.12
C ALA A 109 -32.78 17.24 -27.66
N PRO A 110 -32.05 18.29 -27.25
CA PRO A 110 -32.21 18.87 -25.93
C PRO A 110 -33.59 19.49 -25.77
N GLU A 111 -34.32 19.08 -24.73
CA GLU A 111 -35.61 19.67 -24.37
C GLU A 111 -35.42 20.71 -23.26
N PRO A 112 -35.94 21.94 -23.41
CA PRO A 112 -35.82 22.96 -22.39
C PRO A 112 -36.60 22.56 -21.13
N THR A 113 -35.89 22.39 -20.02
CA THR A 113 -36.53 22.14 -18.73
C THR A 113 -37.07 23.45 -18.16
N ASN A 114 -38.38 23.57 -18.00
CA ASN A 114 -38.99 24.72 -17.35
C ASN A 114 -38.77 24.62 -15.83
N LEU A 115 -37.65 25.16 -15.36
CA LEU A 115 -37.38 25.30 -13.94
C LEU A 115 -38.12 26.52 -13.39
N SER A 116 -38.71 26.38 -12.20
CA SER A 116 -39.32 27.51 -11.51
C SER A 116 -38.29 28.62 -11.28
N PRO A 117 -38.63 29.91 -11.49
CA PRO A 117 -37.73 31.03 -11.19
C PRO A 117 -37.22 31.05 -9.74
N MET A 118 -37.93 30.40 -8.81
CA MET A 118 -37.55 30.30 -7.40
C MET A 118 -36.53 29.19 -7.12
N ALA A 119 -36.30 28.26 -8.06
CA ALA A 119 -35.46 27.09 -7.86
C ALA A 119 -34.02 27.42 -7.42
N PRO A 120 -33.31 28.42 -8.00
CA PRO A 120 -31.96 28.76 -7.55
C PRO A 120 -31.91 29.15 -6.07
N LYS A 121 -32.85 30.00 -5.63
CA LYS A 121 -32.96 30.46 -4.24
C LYS A 121 -33.37 29.33 -3.30
N LEU A 122 -34.17 28.38 -3.78
CA LEU A 122 -34.50 27.16 -3.03
C LEU A 122 -33.26 26.29 -2.82
N PHE A 123 -32.45 26.05 -3.87
CA PHE A 123 -31.25 25.20 -3.77
C PHE A 123 -30.17 25.79 -2.86
N GLU A 124 -30.03 27.12 -2.84
CA GLU A 124 -29.12 27.82 -1.92
C GLU A 124 -29.48 27.60 -0.45
N ASN A 125 -30.78 27.48 -0.14
CA ASN A 125 -31.28 27.40 1.23
C ASN A 125 -31.78 26.01 1.64
N LEU A 126 -31.64 25.00 0.77
CA LEU A 126 -32.27 23.68 0.94
C LEU A 126 -31.83 22.97 2.23
N PHE A 127 -30.56 23.13 2.62
CA PHE A 127 -29.98 22.48 3.81
C PHE A 127 -29.44 23.46 4.85
N GLY A 128 -29.74 24.77 4.71
CA GLY A 128 -29.27 25.80 5.65
C GLY A 128 -27.75 26.00 5.69
N LEU A 129 -27.00 25.37 4.77
CA LEU A 129 -25.56 25.55 4.65
C LEU A 129 -25.29 26.83 3.87
N LYS A 130 -24.82 27.88 4.55
CA LYS A 130 -24.36 29.11 3.90
C LYS A 130 -23.16 28.74 3.02
N THR A 131 -23.37 28.63 1.70
CA THR A 131 -22.26 28.49 0.76
C THR A 131 -21.53 29.84 0.71
N HIS A 132 -20.39 29.94 1.36
CA HIS A 132 -19.53 31.11 1.21
C HIS A 132 -19.03 31.11 -0.23
N LYS A 133 -19.58 31.98 -1.08
CA LYS A 133 -19.13 32.14 -2.46
C LYS A 133 -17.65 32.56 -2.42
N PRO A 134 -16.71 31.76 -2.93
CA PRO A 134 -15.33 32.21 -3.02
C PRO A 134 -15.31 33.39 -3.99
N THR A 135 -14.90 34.55 -3.47
CA THR A 135 -14.69 35.76 -4.26
C THR A 135 -13.61 35.44 -5.29
N SER A 136 -13.99 35.26 -6.56
CA SER A 136 -13.03 35.17 -7.65
C SER A 136 -12.35 36.53 -7.76
N ALA A 137 -11.09 36.62 -7.35
CA ALA A 137 -10.24 37.75 -7.65
C ALA A 137 -10.09 37.88 -9.18
N ALA A 138 -10.23 39.11 -9.67
CA ALA A 138 -9.89 39.50 -11.04
C ALA A 138 -8.38 39.72 -11.15
#